data_AF-A0A836SHL1-F1
#
_entry.id   AF-A0A836SHL1-F1
#
_cell.length_a   1.000
_cell.length_b   1.000
_cell.length_c   1.000
_cell.angle_alpha   90.00
_cell.angle_beta   90.00
_cell.angle_gamma   90.00
#
_symmetry.space_group_name_H-M   'P 1'
#
loop_
_entity.id
_entity.type
_entity.pdbx_description
1 polymer ?
#
loop_
_entity_poly.entity_id
_entity_poly.type
_entity_poly.pdbx_seq_one_letter_code
_entity_poly.pdbx_strand_id
1 'polypeptide(L)' 'MEKSSKTPMTQSAAARIQSAEAKVNGGKVAKDGFAARAQSTADRNTSNQSNKR' A
#
# COMPACT_ATOMS: atom_id res chain seq x y z
N MET A 1 1.35 -8.15 -26.73
CA MET A 1 1.51 -7.34 -25.49
C MET A 1 1.58 -8.28 -24.31
N GLU A 2 2.78 -8.50 -23.78
CA GLU A 2 3.01 -9.17 -22.50
C GLU A 2 2.23 -8.42 -21.40
N LYS A 3 1.29 -9.09 -20.73
CA LYS A 3 0.57 -8.49 -19.60
C LYS A 3 1.58 -8.38 -18.46
N SER A 4 2.14 -7.19 -18.24
CA SER A 4 2.97 -6.94 -17.07
C SER A 4 2.17 -7.35 -15.84
N SER A 5 2.62 -8.41 -15.17
CA SER A 5 1.98 -8.97 -13.98
C SER A 5 1.95 -7.88 -12.93
N LYS A 6 0.80 -7.20 -12.80
CA LYS A 6 0.60 -6.16 -11.80
C LYS A 6 0.64 -6.85 -10.45
N THR A 7 1.73 -6.68 -9.70
CA THR A 7 1.79 -7.09 -8.30
C THR A 7 0.88 -6.17 -7.49
N PRO A 8 -0.24 -6.66 -6.97
CA PRO A 8 -1.14 -5.83 -6.20
C PRO A 8 -0.45 -5.39 -4.90
N MET A 9 -0.59 -4.11 -4.55
CA MET A 9 -0.22 -3.64 -3.23
C MET A 9 -1.07 -4.36 -2.19
N THR A 10 -0.43 -5.05 -1.25
CA THR A 10 -1.10 -5.78 -0.16
C THR A 10 -1.03 -4.97 1.15
N GLN A 11 -1.93 -5.24 2.10
CA GLN A 11 -1.90 -4.58 3.40
C GLN A 11 -0.57 -4.81 4.15
N SER A 12 0.03 -6.01 4.02
CA SER A 12 1.35 -6.30 4.61
C SER A 12 2.46 -5.44 4.00
N ALA A 13 2.45 -5.25 2.69
CA ALA A 13 3.41 -4.36 2.03
C ALA A 13 3.19 -2.90 2.45
N ALA A 14 1.94 -2.44 2.50
CA ALA A 14 1.62 -1.08 2.93
C ALA A 14 1.99 -0.82 4.40
N ALA A 15 1.83 -1.79 5.30
CA ALA A 15 2.27 -1.70 6.70
C ALA A 15 3.80 -1.57 6.81
N ARG A 16 4.56 -2.30 5.99
CA ARG A 16 6.02 -2.17 5.93
C ARG A 16 6.44 -0.78 5.47
N ILE A 17 5.77 -0.25 4.45
CA ILE A 17 6.02 1.10 3.93
C ILE A 17 5.71 2.16 4.99
N GLN A 18 4.57 2.06 5.67
CA GLN A 18 4.22 2.95 6.78
C GLN A 18 5.24 2.90 7.92
N SER A 19 5.68 1.70 8.32
CA SER A 19 6.68 1.55 9.38
C SER A 19 8.00 2.21 9.00
N ALA A 20 8.47 2.04 7.78
CA ALA A 20 9.69 2.67 7.30
C ALA A 20 9.58 4.21 7.32
N GLU A 21 8.47 4.76 6.83
CA GLU A 21 8.24 6.20 6.81
C GLU A 21 8.12 6.77 8.23
N ALA A 22 7.38 6.11 9.12
CA ALA A 22 7.25 6.49 10.51
C ALA A 22 8.61 6.48 11.23
N LYS A 23 9.47 5.48 10.99
CA LYS A 23 10.81 5.43 11.59
C LYS A 23 11.66 6.64 11.19
N VAL A 24 11.59 7.05 9.93
CA VAL A 24 12.36 8.20 9.42
C VAL A 24 11.80 9.53 9.93
N ASN A 25 10.49 9.65 10.09
CA ASN A 25 9.80 10.89 10.44
C ASN A 25 9.44 10.99 11.94
N GLY A 26 10.09 10.21 12.82
CA GLY A 26 9.87 10.29 14.27
C GLY A 26 8.46 9.86 14.71
N GLY A 27 7.92 8.80 14.09
CA GLY A 27 6.61 8.24 14.36
C GLY A 27 5.48 8.83 13.52
N LYS A 28 5.76 9.74 12.58
CA LYS A 28 4.75 10.42 11.76
C LYS A 28 4.75 9.89 10.33
N VAL A 29 3.58 9.88 9.70
CA VAL A 29 3.43 9.55 8.28
C VAL A 29 2.84 10.76 7.58
N ALA A 30 3.40 11.15 6.44
CA ALA A 30 2.91 12.29 5.70
C ALA A 30 1.58 11.94 5.02
N LYS A 31 0.57 12.82 5.16
CA LYS A 31 -0.79 12.59 4.63
C LYS A 31 -0.84 12.39 3.11
N ASP A 32 0.09 13.06 2.39
CA ASP A 32 0.21 12.99 0.93
C ASP A 32 1.46 12.21 0.49
N GLY A 33 2.10 11.52 1.44
CA GLY A 33 3.33 10.76 1.24
C GLY A 33 3.13 9.43 0.53
N PHE A 34 4.25 8.74 0.30
CA PHE A 34 4.25 7.44 -0.36
C PHE A 34 3.49 6.39 0.45
N ALA A 35 3.61 6.37 1.79
CA ALA A 35 2.87 5.44 2.63
C ALA A 35 1.35 5.64 2.56
N ALA A 36 0.87 6.89 2.48
CA ALA A 36 -0.56 7.20 2.32
C ALA A 36 -1.11 6.65 0.99
N ARG A 37 -0.35 6.80 -0.11
CA ARG A 37 -0.69 6.22 -1.41
C ARG A 37 -0.66 4.69 -1.40
N ALA A 38 0.32 4.10 -0.73
CA ALA A 38 0.43 2.64 -0.59
C ALA A 38 -0.76 2.04 0.16
N GLN A 39 -1.18 2.66 1.27
CA GLN A 39 -2.38 2.24 2.00
C GLN A 39 -3.65 2.40 1.17
N SER A 40 -3.87 3.56 0.55
CA SER A 40 -5.04 3.76 -0.30
C SER A 40 -5.14 2.70 -1.41
N THR A 41 -4.00 2.29 -1.97
CA THR A 41 -3.95 1.22 -2.97
C THR A 41 -4.22 -0.16 -2.36
N ALA A 42 -3.69 -0.44 -1.17
CA ALA A 42 -3.95 -1.69 -0.46
C ALA A 42 -5.44 -1.85 -0.08
N ASP A 43 -6.07 -0.78 0.40
CA ASP A 43 -7.50 -0.76 0.74
C ASP A 43 -8.38 -1.00 -0.50
N ARG A 44 -8.05 -0.34 -1.62
CA ARG A 44 -8.72 -0.57 -2.92
C ARG A 44 -8.48 -1.96 -3.50
N ASN A 45 -7.34 -2.57 -3.19
CA ASN A 45 -7.04 -3.94 -3.61
C ASN A 45 -7.76 -4.95 -2.72
N THR A 46 -7.99 -4.66 -1.43
CA THR A 46 -8.80 -5.50 -0.53
C THR A 46 -10.25 -5.58 -1.01
N SER A 47 -10.82 -4.47 -1.48
CA SER A 47 -12.18 -4.47 -2.05
C SER A 47 -12.25 -5.26 -3.36
N ASN A 48 -11.24 -5.14 -4.24
CA ASN A 48 -11.15 -5.96 -5.45
C ASN A 48 -10.84 -7.45 -5.19
N GLN A 49 -10.12 -7.78 -4.12
CA GLN A 49 -9.86 -9.17 -3.72
C GLN A 49 -11.12 -9.85 -3.16
N SER A 50 -12.02 -9.10 -2.51
CA SER A 50 -13.30 -9.64 -2.02
C SER A 50 -14.25 -10.04 -3.15
N ASN A 51 -14.16 -9.36 -4.30
CA ASN A 51 -14.92 -9.70 -5.51
C ASN A 51 -14.28 -10.84 -6.34
N LYS A 52 -13.20 -11.46 -5.84
CA LYS A 52 -12.44 -12.52 -6.52
C LYS A 52 -12.26 -13.78 -5.66
N ARG A 53 -13.16 -14.02 -4.70
CA ARG A 53 -13.20 -15.23 -3.88
C ARG A 53 -14.46 -16.02 -4.13
#